data_AF-A0A8T6MRM1-F1
#
_entry.id   AF-A0A8T6MRM1-F1
#
_cell.length_a   1.000
_cell.length_b   1.000
_cell.length_c   1.000
_cell.angle_alpha   90.00
_cell.angle_beta   90.00
_cell.angle_gamma   90.00
#
_symmetry.space_group_name_H-M   'P 1'
#
loop_
_entity.id
_entity.type
_entity.pdbx_description
1 polymer ?
#
loop_
_entity_poly.entity_id
_entity_poly.type
_entity_poly.pdbx_seq_one_letter_code
_entity_poly.pdbx_strand_id
1 'polypeptide(L)'
;IDSGDTDTTRSIISSELSSEDQTIKPVSDKIPIVQIAPGQKVKLEAYARLGRGTTHAKWNSANVSVLTHTDKPDEFILTVESTGALSPEQIITFGVDELASRLEEFKQVITELKA
;
A
#
# COMPACT_ATOMS: atom_id res chain seq x y z
N ILE A 1 -1.64 -21.33 12.20
CA ILE A 1 -2.43 -22.06 11.20
C ILE A 1 -1.95 -23.51 11.13
N ASP A 2 -2.66 -24.42 11.78
CA ASP A 2 -2.37 -25.86 11.69
C ASP A 2 -3.18 -26.44 10.52
N SER A 3 -2.54 -27.27 9.70
CA SER A 3 -3.22 -27.98 8.60
C SER A 3 -4.20 -29.03 9.13
N GLY A 4 -4.08 -29.46 10.39
CA GLY A 4 -5.01 -30.34 11.07
C GLY A 4 -5.37 -31.56 10.23
N ASP A 5 -4.44 -32.51 10.08
CA ASP A 5 -4.62 -33.83 9.45
C ASP A 5 -5.67 -33.89 8.32
N THR A 6 -5.60 -32.95 7.39
CA THR A 6 -6.42 -33.00 6.18
C THR A 6 -5.72 -33.85 5.15
N ASP A 7 -6.35 -34.93 4.71
CA ASP A 7 -5.91 -35.81 3.61
C ASP A 7 -5.90 -35.11 2.23
N THR A 8 -6.26 -33.82 2.18
CA THR A 8 -6.35 -33.02 0.96
C THR A 8 -5.52 -31.75 1.02
N THR A 9 -4.95 -31.35 -0.11
CA THR A 9 -4.30 -30.04 -0.28
C THR A 9 -5.29 -28.91 -0.01
N ARG A 10 -4.88 -27.89 0.77
CA ARG A 10 -5.69 -26.69 1.04
C ARG A 10 -4.95 -25.41 0.71
N SER A 11 -5.70 -24.37 0.35
CA SER A 11 -5.19 -23.01 0.17
C SER A 11 -5.24 -22.27 1.49
N ILE A 12 -4.11 -21.70 1.92
CA ILE A 12 -4.07 -20.66 2.95
C ILE A 12 -4.37 -19.32 2.28
N ILE A 13 -5.32 -18.59 2.83
CA ILE A 13 -5.77 -17.29 2.32
C ILE A 13 -5.53 -16.17 3.33
N SER A 14 -5.65 -14.92 2.88
CA SER A 14 -5.40 -13.72 3.69
C SER A 14 -6.26 -13.60 4.94
N SER A 15 -7.48 -14.16 4.97
CA SER A 15 -8.33 -14.17 6.17
C SER A 15 -7.75 -15.00 7.33
N GLU A 16 -6.77 -15.87 7.06
CA GLU A 16 -6.11 -16.67 8.08
C GLU A 16 -4.95 -15.94 8.76
N LEU A 17 -4.61 -14.73 8.29
CA LEU A 17 -3.67 -13.85 8.97
C LEU A 17 -4.35 -13.17 10.16
N SER A 18 -3.77 -13.35 11.36
CA SER A 18 -4.17 -12.60 12.55
C SER A 18 -3.33 -11.33 12.67
N SER A 19 -3.98 -10.19 12.79
CA SER A 19 -3.32 -8.92 13.13
C SER A 19 -3.56 -8.57 14.59
N GLU A 20 -2.54 -8.00 15.24
CA GLU A 20 -2.65 -7.42 16.58
C GLU A 20 -3.38 -6.07 16.57
N ASP A 21 -3.40 -5.39 15.41
CA ASP A 21 -4.10 -4.12 15.19
C ASP A 21 -5.34 -4.33 14.32
N GLN A 22 -6.51 -3.92 14.82
CA GLN A 22 -7.79 -4.12 14.13
C GLN A 22 -7.92 -3.33 12.82
N THR A 23 -7.15 -2.26 12.67
CA THR A 23 -7.14 -1.39 11.49
C THR A 23 -6.12 -1.83 10.45
N ILE A 24 -5.04 -2.49 10.86
CA ILE A 24 -3.97 -2.94 9.97
C ILE A 24 -4.17 -4.42 9.65
N LYS A 25 -4.93 -4.70 8.59
CA LYS A 25 -5.24 -6.06 8.13
C LYS A 25 -5.28 -6.11 6.60
N PRO A 26 -5.26 -7.30 5.97
CA PRO A 26 -5.43 -7.41 4.54
C PRO A 26 -6.70 -6.71 4.06
N VAL A 27 -6.63 -6.02 2.92
CA VAL A 27 -7.80 -5.32 2.34
C VAL A 27 -8.89 -6.28 1.87
N SER A 28 -8.51 -7.52 1.56
CA SER A 28 -9.42 -8.59 1.14
C SER A 28 -9.08 -9.86 1.90
N ASP A 29 -10.13 -10.58 2.30
CA ASP A 29 -10.06 -11.86 3.00
C ASP A 29 -9.84 -13.05 2.06
N LYS A 30 -9.81 -12.82 0.74
CA LYS A 30 -9.84 -13.87 -0.29
C LYS A 30 -8.54 -14.05 -1.06
N ILE A 31 -7.46 -13.38 -0.66
CA ILE A 31 -6.18 -13.41 -1.40
C ILE A 31 -5.48 -14.73 -1.08
N PRO A 32 -5.22 -15.61 -2.06
CA PRO A 32 -4.47 -16.84 -1.84
C PRO A 32 -3.00 -16.53 -1.51
N ILE A 33 -2.46 -17.15 -0.47
CA ILE A 33 -1.07 -16.97 -0.04
C ILE A 33 -0.23 -18.18 -0.44
N VAL A 34 -0.64 -19.38 -0.05
CA VAL A 34 0.12 -20.61 -0.30
C VAL A 34 -0.80 -21.83 -0.31
N GLN A 35 -0.52 -22.80 -1.18
CA GLN A 35 -1.14 -24.13 -1.13
C GLN A 35 -0.30 -25.05 -0.26
N ILE A 36 -0.93 -25.75 0.68
CA ILE A 36 -0.26 -26.71 1.56
C ILE A 36 -0.82 -28.11 1.33
N ALA A 37 0.07 -29.07 1.06
CA ALA A 37 -0.26 -30.48 0.91
C ALA A 37 -0.48 -31.15 2.28
N PRO A 38 -1.08 -32.36 2.33
CA PRO A 38 -1.22 -33.12 3.57
C PRO A 38 0.12 -33.27 4.30
N GLY A 39 0.12 -33.05 5.62
CA GLY A 39 1.31 -33.09 6.47
C GLY A 39 2.19 -31.84 6.45
N GLN A 40 2.00 -30.90 5.51
CA GLN A 40 2.74 -29.63 5.50
C GLN A 40 2.17 -28.64 6.51
N LYS A 41 3.04 -27.84 7.14
CA LYS A 41 2.67 -26.82 8.13
C LYS A 41 3.43 -25.52 7.86
N VAL A 42 2.78 -24.39 8.10
CA VAL A 42 3.37 -23.06 7.99
C VAL A 42 3.12 -22.28 9.27
N LYS A 43 4.16 -21.68 9.83
CA LYS A 43 4.09 -20.72 10.93
C LYS A 43 5.00 -19.55 10.58
N LEU A 44 4.45 -18.34 10.61
CA LEU A 44 5.19 -17.11 10.35
C LEU A 44 4.71 -16.00 11.28
N GLU A 45 5.58 -15.02 11.47
CA GLU A 45 5.30 -13.75 12.14
C GLU A 45 5.86 -12.65 11.23
N ALA A 46 5.10 -11.58 11.04
CA ALA A 46 5.45 -10.50 10.13
C ALA A 46 5.13 -9.15 10.77
N TYR A 47 6.00 -8.16 10.53
CA TYR A 47 5.85 -6.81 11.07
C TYR A 47 5.52 -5.84 9.94
N ALA A 48 4.33 -5.26 9.98
CA ALA A 48 3.95 -4.17 9.09
C ALA A 48 4.60 -2.86 9.54
N ARG A 49 5.13 -2.09 8.58
CA ARG A 49 5.71 -0.76 8.81
C ARG A 49 5.28 0.20 7.71
N LEU A 50 5.04 1.45 8.10
CA LEU A 50 4.83 2.53 7.15
C LEU A 50 6.08 2.70 6.28
N GLY A 51 5.87 2.91 4.99
CA GLY A 51 6.94 3.15 4.03
C GLY A 51 6.43 3.90 2.81
N ARG A 52 7.33 4.18 1.88
CA ARG A 52 7.07 4.99 0.69
C ARG A 52 7.30 4.17 -0.58
N GLY A 53 6.46 4.39 -1.59
CA GLY A 53 6.61 3.75 -2.92
C GLY A 53 7.96 4.02 -3.57
N THR A 54 8.57 5.19 -3.31
CA THR A 54 9.94 5.53 -3.76
C THR A 54 11.03 4.66 -3.12
N THR A 55 10.77 4.05 -1.96
CA THR A 55 11.70 3.12 -1.30
C THR A 55 11.52 1.70 -1.79
N HIS A 56 10.27 1.24 -1.98
CA HIS A 56 9.99 -0.10 -2.49
C HIS A 56 8.57 -0.18 -3.08
N ALA A 57 8.42 -0.93 -4.18
CA ALA A 57 7.15 -1.07 -4.91
C ALA A 57 5.98 -1.57 -4.04
N LYS A 58 6.24 -2.40 -3.03
CA LYS A 58 5.23 -2.89 -2.06
C LYS A 58 4.49 -1.77 -1.29
N TRP A 59 5.06 -0.57 -1.25
CA TRP A 59 4.48 0.61 -0.60
C TRP A 59 3.86 1.59 -1.61
N ASN A 60 3.67 1.20 -2.87
CA ASN A 60 2.86 1.99 -3.80
C ASN A 60 1.40 1.99 -3.32
N SER A 61 0.82 3.18 -3.27
CA SER A 61 -0.57 3.39 -2.85
C SER A 61 -1.57 3.28 -3.99
N ALA A 62 -1.12 3.43 -5.24
CA ALA A 62 -1.95 3.41 -6.44
C ALA A 62 -1.44 2.42 -7.48
N ASN A 63 -2.38 1.76 -8.16
CA ASN A 63 -2.13 0.93 -9.34
C ASN A 63 -2.03 1.80 -10.61
N VAL A 64 -2.82 2.88 -10.66
CA VAL A 64 -2.87 3.82 -11.78
C VAL A 64 -2.74 5.24 -11.22
N SER A 65 -1.91 6.04 -11.86
CA SER A 65 -1.80 7.48 -11.64
C SER A 65 -1.37 8.13 -12.95
N VAL A 66 -2.35 8.54 -13.76
CA VAL A 66 -2.13 9.02 -15.13
C VAL A 66 -2.72 10.40 -15.30
N LEU A 67 -1.91 11.31 -15.85
CA LEU A 67 -2.32 12.66 -16.20
C LEU A 67 -2.50 12.74 -17.73
N THR A 68 -3.68 13.13 -18.19
CA THR A 68 -3.99 13.32 -19.61
C THR A 68 -4.41 14.76 -19.89
N HIS A 69 -4.10 15.23 -21.09
CA HIS A 69 -4.50 16.55 -21.56
C HIS A 69 -5.95 16.57 -22.03
N THR A 70 -6.58 17.74 -21.94
CA THR A 70 -7.86 18.04 -22.58
C THR A 70 -7.63 18.96 -23.78
N ASP A 71 -8.70 19.29 -24.51
CA ASP A 71 -8.64 20.26 -25.61
C ASP A 71 -8.44 21.70 -25.14
N LYS A 72 -8.61 21.98 -23.83
CA LYS A 72 -8.42 23.32 -23.27
C LYS A 72 -6.99 23.51 -22.73
N PRO A 73 -6.38 24.68 -22.95
CA PRO A 73 -5.11 25.00 -22.31
C PRO A 73 -5.28 24.98 -20.79
N ASP A 74 -4.23 24.52 -20.09
CA ASP A 74 -4.14 24.44 -18.62
C ASP A 74 -5.18 23.56 -17.91
N GLU A 75 -5.94 22.75 -18.64
CA GLU A 75 -6.88 21.76 -18.07
C GLU A 75 -6.36 20.34 -18.28
N PHE A 76 -6.29 19.58 -17.18
CA PHE A 76 -5.77 18.22 -17.15
C PHE A 76 -6.74 17.29 -16.43
N ILE A 77 -6.78 16.04 -16.85
CA ILE A 77 -7.53 14.96 -16.18
C ILE A 77 -6.51 14.07 -15.48
N LEU A 78 -6.59 14.00 -14.15
CA LEU A 78 -5.83 13.06 -13.34
C LEU A 78 -6.71 11.86 -13.01
N THR A 79 -6.31 10.68 -13.48
CA THR A 79 -6.96 9.40 -13.15
C THR A 79 -6.12 8.65 -12.14
N VAL A 80 -6.69 8.30 -10.99
CA VAL A 80 -6.04 7.51 -9.94
C VAL A 80 -6.87 6.28 -9.60
N GLU A 81 -6.22 5.12 -9.58
CA GLU A 81 -6.81 3.86 -9.10
C GLU A 81 -6.00 3.36 -7.91
N SER A 82 -6.66 3.19 -6.77
CA SER A 82 -6.02 2.72 -5.55
C SER A 82 -5.71 1.22 -5.57
N THR A 83 -4.68 0.80 -4.84
CA THR A 83 -4.44 -0.62 -4.51
C THR A 83 -5.45 -1.18 -3.49
N GLY A 84 -6.25 -0.31 -2.86
CA GLY A 84 -7.17 -0.61 -1.77
C GLY A 84 -6.61 -0.32 -0.38
N ALA A 85 -5.30 -0.07 -0.23
CA ALA A 85 -4.68 0.25 1.05
C ALA A 85 -5.05 1.66 1.58
N LEU A 86 -5.32 2.60 0.66
CA LEU A 86 -5.80 3.96 0.95
C LEU A 86 -6.96 4.29 0.00
N SER A 87 -7.89 5.15 0.39
CA SER A 87 -8.87 5.65 -0.57
C SER A 87 -8.21 6.58 -1.62
N PRO A 88 -8.73 6.66 -2.86
CA PRO A 88 -8.20 7.58 -3.87
C PRO A 88 -8.10 9.03 -3.37
N GLU A 89 -9.09 9.50 -2.60
CA GLU A 89 -9.12 10.83 -2.02
C GLU A 89 -7.93 11.05 -1.07
N GLN A 90 -7.67 10.07 -0.18
CA GLN A 90 -6.52 10.13 0.73
C GLN A 90 -5.19 10.14 -0.02
N ILE A 91 -5.06 9.38 -1.11
CA ILE A 91 -3.83 9.37 -1.92
C ILE A 91 -3.53 10.77 -2.45
N ILE A 92 -4.55 11.47 -2.97
CA ILE A 92 -4.40 12.83 -3.48
C ILE A 92 -4.08 13.81 -2.36
N THR A 93 -4.85 13.79 -1.26
CA THR A 93 -4.64 14.72 -0.13
C THR A 93 -3.25 14.56 0.46
N PHE A 94 -2.82 13.32 0.77
CA PHE A 94 -1.49 13.08 1.31
C PHE A 94 -0.36 13.43 0.32
N GLY A 95 -0.61 13.28 -0.99
CA GLY A 95 0.33 13.72 -2.02
C GLY A 95 0.53 15.24 -2.04
N VAL A 96 -0.55 16.01 -1.89
CA VAL A 96 -0.50 17.47 -1.80
C VAL A 96 0.19 17.92 -0.50
N ASP A 97 -0.16 17.30 0.63
CA ASP A 97 0.45 17.62 1.93
C ASP A 97 1.96 17.33 1.94
N GLU A 98 2.38 16.21 1.36
CA GLU A 98 3.79 15.85 1.24
C GLU A 98 4.55 16.84 0.33
N LEU A 99 3.94 17.28 -0.78
CA LEU A 99 4.54 18.31 -1.63
C LEU A 99 4.70 19.63 -0.86
N ALA A 100 3.68 20.05 -0.11
CA ALA A 100 3.73 21.26 0.70
C ALA A 100 4.83 21.19 1.76
N SER A 101 4.95 20.07 2.48
CA SER A 101 6.02 19.84 3.47
C SER A 101 7.41 20.00 2.84
N ARG A 102 7.64 19.34 1.70
CA ARG A 102 8.93 19.41 0.99
C ARG A 102 9.28 20.83 0.53
N LEU A 103 8.29 21.61 0.11
CA LEU A 103 8.51 22.99 -0.31
C LEU A 103 8.88 23.89 0.88
N GLU A 104 8.29 23.69 2.05
CA GLU A 104 8.66 24.45 3.26
C GLU A 104 10.05 24.06 3.75
N GLU A 105 10.38 22.76 3.77
CA GLU A 105 11.73 22.27 4.07
C GLU A 105 12.77 22.88 3.12
N PHE A 106 12.49 22.89 1.82
CA PHE A 106 13.37 23.47 0.83
C PHE A 106 13.57 24.99 1.03
N LYS A 107 12.50 25.72 1.36
CA LYS A 107 12.56 27.14 1.68
C LYS A 107 13.41 27.43 2.93
N GLN A 108 13.32 26.58 3.95
CA GLN A 108 14.17 26.69 5.13
C GLN A 108 15.64 26.53 4.75
N VAL A 109 15.99 25.49 3.98
CA VAL A 109 17.36 25.27 3.49
C VAL A 109 17.89 26.47 2.70
N ILE A 110 17.08 27.06 1.82
CA ILE A 110 17.48 28.28 1.08
C ILE A 110 17.75 29.45 2.04
N THR A 111 16.95 29.58 3.09
CA THR A 111 17.09 30.69 4.05
C THR A 111 18.37 30.54 4.86
N GLU A 112 18.71 29.32 5.28
CA GLU A 112 19.95 29.00 5.99
C GLU A 112 21.21 29.22 5.12
N LEU A 113 21.14 28.94 3.81
CA LEU A 113 22.26 29.15 2.89
C LEU A 113 22.55 30.64 2.57
N LYS A 114 21.60 31.54 2.83
CA LYS A 114 21.77 32.99 2.63
C LYS A 114 22.31 33.71 3.86
N ALA A 115 22.42 33.02 5.01
CA ALA A 115 23.04 33.51 6.23
C ALA A 115 24.54 33.28 6.23
#